data_AF-A0A7S2FMC9-F1
#
_entry.id   AF-A0A7S2FMC9-F1
#
_cell.length_a   1.000
_cell.length_b   1.000
_cell.length_c   1.000
_cell.angle_alpha   90.00
_cell.angle_beta   90.00
_cell.angle_gamma   90.00
#
_symmetry.space_group_name_H-M   'P 1'
#
loop_
_entity.id
_entity.type
_entity.pdbx_description
1 polymer ?
#
loop_
_entity_poly.entity_id
_entity_poly.type
_entity_poly.pdbx_seq_one_letter_code
_entity_poly.pdbx_strand_id
1 'polypeptide(L)'
;KNLGRAAKDQEFWNEAARLPWAKVLLRKEQHWTDRRNVWLEQYNTVTRANRVREYMGELLEECPMDIKRLVAPIAKYKVVESLLMSVYREAEETGVPFDELMRRPETLGELHCARKRLDEGGDAEAQRLQDEMDNMVKRAQEAAAEERKREEKERGRIMIDMQGLKIALDFGQKCKKDGLVEWERGNYEEAIASWRQGDETLRKFRAPKRAVDENMLLMD
;
A
#
# COMPACT_ATOMS: atom_id res chain seq x y z
N LYS A 1 -39.64 -13.56 -9.16
CA LYS A 1 -40.29 -14.85 -8.76
C LYS A 1 -39.43 -15.97 -9.31
N ASN A 2 -38.52 -16.53 -8.50
CA ASN A 2 -37.55 -17.56 -8.91
C ASN A 2 -38.02 -19.01 -8.63
N LEU A 3 -39.31 -19.21 -8.38
CA LEU A 3 -39.86 -20.45 -7.84
C LEU A 3 -39.92 -21.64 -8.83
N GLY A 4 -39.14 -21.62 -9.92
CA GLY A 4 -39.13 -22.70 -10.91
C GLY A 4 -37.89 -22.78 -11.79
N ARG A 5 -36.82 -22.01 -11.50
CA ARG A 5 -35.56 -22.08 -12.26
C ARG A 5 -34.61 -23.07 -11.60
N ALA A 6 -33.91 -23.85 -12.41
CA ALA A 6 -32.93 -24.82 -11.91
C ALA A 6 -31.74 -24.08 -11.29
N ALA A 7 -31.20 -24.58 -10.17
CA ALA A 7 -30.02 -24.00 -9.50
C ALA A 7 -28.73 -24.03 -10.36
N LYS A 8 -28.76 -24.65 -11.55
CA LYS A 8 -27.67 -24.63 -12.53
C LYS A 8 -27.75 -23.44 -13.49
N ASP A 9 -28.86 -22.70 -13.50
CA ASP A 9 -29.06 -21.55 -14.36
C ASP A 9 -28.32 -20.32 -13.79
N GLN A 10 -27.47 -19.69 -14.60
CA GLN A 10 -26.73 -18.48 -14.23
C GLN A 10 -27.67 -17.31 -13.89
N GLU A 11 -28.83 -17.23 -14.54
CA GLU A 11 -29.80 -16.16 -14.25
C GLU A 11 -30.42 -16.30 -12.85
N PHE A 12 -30.59 -17.53 -12.36
CA PHE A 12 -31.06 -17.77 -10.99
C PHE A 12 -30.08 -17.19 -9.96
N TRP A 13 -28.79 -17.43 -10.13
CA TRP A 13 -27.74 -16.87 -9.26
C TRP A 13 -27.64 -15.35 -9.39
N ASN A 14 -27.81 -14.80 -10.60
CA ASN A 14 -27.82 -13.36 -10.82
C ASN A 14 -29.00 -12.68 -10.11
N GLU A 15 -30.19 -13.28 -10.12
CA GLU A 15 -31.33 -12.75 -9.37
C GLU A 15 -31.20 -12.98 -7.86
N ALA A 16 -30.68 -14.13 -7.43
CA ALA A 16 -30.42 -14.41 -6.02
C ALA A 16 -29.40 -13.42 -5.42
N ALA A 17 -28.32 -13.12 -6.13
CA ALA A 17 -27.31 -12.14 -5.74
C ALA A 17 -27.84 -10.70 -5.65
N ARG A 18 -28.96 -10.38 -6.31
CA ARG A 18 -29.62 -9.07 -6.22
C ARG A 18 -30.47 -8.90 -4.96
N LEU A 19 -30.78 -9.97 -4.23
CA LEU A 19 -31.57 -9.89 -3.00
C LEU A 19 -30.77 -9.15 -1.91
N PRO A 20 -31.41 -8.28 -1.10
CA PRO A 20 -30.69 -7.50 -0.07
C PRO A 20 -29.86 -8.37 0.89
N TRP A 21 -30.39 -9.51 1.32
CA TRP A 21 -29.67 -10.44 2.20
C TRP A 21 -28.45 -11.09 1.51
N ALA A 22 -28.52 -11.37 0.21
CA ALA A 22 -27.42 -11.93 -0.57
C ALA A 22 -26.30 -10.89 -0.76
N LYS A 23 -26.65 -9.63 -1.02
CA LYS A 23 -25.68 -8.51 -1.02
C LYS A 23 -24.98 -8.36 0.34
N VAL A 24 -25.72 -8.50 1.46
CA VAL A 24 -25.12 -8.47 2.80
C VAL A 24 -24.18 -9.65 3.03
N LEU A 25 -24.56 -10.85 2.58
CA LEU A 25 -23.73 -12.04 2.72
C LEU A 25 -22.44 -11.94 1.89
N LEU A 26 -22.53 -11.50 0.63
CA LEU A 26 -21.37 -11.25 -0.24
C LEU A 26 -20.44 -10.19 0.33
N ARG A 27 -20.97 -9.11 0.93
CA ARG A 27 -20.13 -8.10 1.60
C ARG A 27 -19.42 -8.64 2.83
N LYS A 28 -20.10 -9.48 3.62
CA LYS A 28 -19.47 -10.15 4.76
C LYS A 28 -18.35 -11.08 4.29
N GLU A 29 -18.60 -11.87 3.26
CA GLU A 29 -17.59 -12.75 2.65
C GLU A 29 -16.41 -11.96 2.10
N GLN A 30 -16.66 -10.87 1.36
CA GLN A 30 -15.63 -9.96 0.86
C GLN A 30 -14.83 -9.36 2.02
N HIS A 31 -15.50 -8.84 3.05
CA HIS A 31 -14.84 -8.28 4.24
C HIS A 31 -13.91 -9.29 4.92
N TRP A 32 -14.35 -10.54 5.10
CA TRP A 32 -13.51 -11.58 5.68
C TRP A 32 -12.37 -12.00 4.76
N THR A 33 -12.60 -12.02 3.45
CA THR A 33 -11.58 -12.29 2.45
C THR A 33 -10.51 -11.21 2.46
N ASP A 34 -10.90 -9.93 2.46
CA ASP A 34 -9.99 -8.79 2.55
C ASP A 34 -9.15 -8.84 3.83
N ARG A 35 -9.78 -9.11 4.97
CA ARG A 35 -9.06 -9.28 6.24
C ARG A 35 -8.09 -10.45 6.22
N ARG A 36 -8.49 -11.57 5.62
CA ARG A 36 -7.61 -12.73 5.45
C ARG A 36 -6.42 -12.39 4.57
N ASN A 37 -6.64 -11.65 3.48
CA ASN A 37 -5.57 -11.23 2.57
C ASN A 37 -4.57 -10.32 3.30
N VAL A 38 -5.04 -9.32 4.04
CA VAL A 38 -4.19 -8.46 4.89
C VAL A 38 -3.40 -9.30 5.89
N TRP A 39 -4.03 -10.27 6.55
CA TRP A 39 -3.35 -11.14 7.50
C TRP A 39 -2.30 -12.02 6.83
N LEU A 40 -2.59 -12.58 5.65
CA LEU A 40 -1.63 -13.37 4.87
C LEU A 40 -0.43 -12.52 4.44
N GLU A 41 -0.65 -11.28 4.00
CA GLU A 41 0.41 -10.34 3.68
C GLU A 41 1.28 -10.04 4.90
N GLN A 42 0.67 -9.71 6.04
CA GLN A 42 1.38 -9.48 7.31
C GLN A 42 2.19 -10.71 7.75
N TYR A 43 1.58 -11.89 7.69
CA TYR A 43 2.23 -13.16 8.01
C TYR A 43 3.43 -13.42 7.10
N ASN A 44 3.29 -13.21 5.79
CA ASN A 44 4.38 -13.36 4.84
C ASN A 44 5.51 -12.35 5.09
N THR A 45 5.17 -11.09 5.39
CA THR A 45 6.15 -10.06 5.75
C THR A 45 6.94 -10.42 6.99
N VAL A 46 6.27 -10.87 8.07
CA VAL A 46 6.94 -11.29 9.31
C VAL A 46 7.77 -12.55 9.09
N THR A 47 7.25 -13.53 8.36
CA THR A 47 7.97 -14.77 8.05
C THR A 47 9.24 -14.48 7.25
N ARG A 48 9.15 -13.61 6.24
CA ARG A 48 10.31 -13.16 5.47
C ARG A 48 11.30 -12.42 6.36
N ALA A 49 10.85 -11.49 7.20
CA ALA A 49 11.71 -10.77 8.12
C ALA A 49 12.45 -11.71 9.10
N ASN A 50 11.76 -12.72 9.63
CA ASN A 50 12.38 -13.73 10.50
C ASN A 50 13.46 -14.54 9.77
N ARG A 51 13.20 -14.99 8.53
CA ARG A 51 14.20 -15.70 7.72
C ARG A 51 15.42 -14.85 7.42
N VAL A 52 15.22 -13.57 7.09
CA VAL A 52 16.36 -12.67 6.85
C VAL A 52 17.13 -12.43 8.14
N ARG A 53 16.48 -12.33 9.30
CA ARG A 53 17.16 -12.24 10.60
C ARG A 53 18.05 -13.46 10.89
N GLU A 54 17.56 -14.66 10.60
CA GLU A 54 18.36 -15.89 10.74
C GLU A 54 19.58 -15.85 9.82
N TYR A 55 19.38 -15.55 8.53
CA TYR A 55 20.46 -15.47 7.54
C TYR A 55 21.48 -14.37 7.86
N MET A 56 21.03 -13.21 8.33
CA MET A 56 21.88 -12.12 8.77
C MET A 56 22.74 -12.53 9.98
N GLY A 57 22.22 -13.39 10.87
CA GLY A 57 23.00 -13.98 11.95
C GLY A 57 24.15 -14.84 11.43
N GLU A 58 23.90 -15.65 10.39
CA GLU A 58 24.92 -16.46 9.72
C GLU A 58 26.00 -15.57 9.05
N LEU A 59 25.59 -14.53 8.32
CA LEU A 59 26.51 -13.56 7.70
C LEU A 59 27.35 -12.80 8.73
N LEU A 60 26.77 -12.46 9.89
CA LEU A 60 27.51 -11.83 10.97
C LEU A 60 28.56 -12.77 11.56
N GLU A 61 28.34 -14.08 11.57
CA GLU A 61 29.35 -15.04 12.04
C GLU A 61 30.57 -15.12 11.13
N GLU A 62 30.39 -14.90 9.84
CA GLU A 62 31.47 -14.82 8.84
C GLU A 62 32.27 -13.51 8.92
N CYS A 63 31.73 -12.48 9.59
CA CYS A 63 32.41 -11.20 9.74
C CYS A 63 33.65 -11.29 10.67
N PRO A 64 34.63 -10.39 10.48
CA PRO A 64 35.75 -10.20 11.38
C PRO A 64 35.35 -10.03 12.86
N MET A 65 36.23 -10.48 13.76
CA MET A 65 35.98 -10.53 15.21
C MET A 65 35.71 -9.16 15.83
N ASP A 66 36.32 -8.11 15.32
CA ASP A 66 36.11 -6.72 15.72
C ASP A 66 34.68 -6.24 15.41
N ILE A 67 34.15 -6.54 14.22
CA ILE A 67 32.75 -6.25 13.86
C ILE A 67 31.80 -7.04 14.76
N LYS A 68 32.07 -8.33 14.98
CA LYS A 68 31.24 -9.14 15.89
C LYS A 68 31.20 -8.57 17.30
N ARG A 69 32.34 -8.15 17.84
CA ARG A 69 32.44 -7.49 19.16
C ARG A 69 31.77 -6.11 19.18
N LEU A 70 31.70 -5.43 18.04
CA LEU A 70 30.99 -4.16 17.89
C LEU A 70 29.48 -4.36 17.97
N VAL A 71 28.96 -5.30 17.19
CA VAL A 71 27.52 -5.49 16.95
C VAL A 71 26.84 -6.32 18.03
N ALA A 72 27.47 -7.41 18.51
CA ALA A 72 26.86 -8.34 19.47
C ALA A 72 26.17 -7.70 20.68
N PRO A 73 26.76 -6.70 21.40
CA PRO A 73 26.09 -6.10 22.56
C PRO A 73 24.86 -5.25 22.21
N ILE A 74 24.78 -4.75 20.98
CA ILE A 74 23.73 -3.82 20.52
C ILE A 74 22.74 -4.46 19.54
N ALA A 75 22.98 -5.69 19.10
CA ALA A 75 22.12 -6.42 18.16
C ALA A 75 20.69 -6.66 18.69
N LYS A 76 20.48 -6.59 20.02
CA LYS A 76 19.16 -6.71 20.65
C LYS A 76 18.22 -5.53 20.33
N TYR A 77 18.74 -4.41 19.84
CA TYR A 77 17.94 -3.22 19.54
C TYR A 77 17.46 -3.23 18.09
N LYS A 78 16.17 -2.96 17.89
CA LYS A 78 15.51 -2.95 16.57
C LYS A 78 16.12 -1.93 15.59
N VAL A 79 16.65 -0.81 16.09
CA VAL A 79 17.33 0.16 15.24
C VAL A 79 18.61 -0.42 14.62
N VAL A 80 19.36 -1.23 15.38
CA VAL A 80 20.55 -1.91 14.87
C VAL A 80 20.16 -3.00 13.88
N GLU A 81 19.10 -3.76 14.16
CA GLU A 81 18.53 -4.70 13.18
C GLU A 81 18.19 -3.99 11.86
N SER A 82 17.58 -2.81 11.92
CA SER A 82 17.18 -2.05 10.73
C SER A 82 18.39 -1.56 9.92
N LEU A 83 19.46 -1.13 10.60
CA LEU A 83 20.73 -0.77 9.98
C LEU A 83 21.42 -1.98 9.31
N LEU A 84 21.49 -3.12 9.99
CA LEU A 84 22.07 -4.34 9.42
C LEU A 84 21.25 -4.83 8.22
N MET A 85 19.92 -4.69 8.27
CA MET A 85 19.03 -4.99 7.17
C MET A 85 19.22 -4.07 5.96
N SER A 86 19.56 -2.79 6.15
CA SER A 86 19.89 -1.90 5.03
C SER A 86 21.21 -2.31 4.38
N VAL A 87 22.23 -2.66 5.18
CA VAL A 87 23.52 -3.17 4.67
C VAL A 87 23.32 -4.48 3.91
N TYR A 88 22.49 -5.39 4.43
CA TYR A 88 22.17 -6.65 3.74
C TYR A 88 21.47 -6.41 2.39
N ARG A 89 20.50 -5.49 2.34
CA ARG A 89 19.85 -5.15 1.06
C ARG A 89 20.83 -4.54 0.07
N GLU A 90 21.73 -3.68 0.53
CA GLU A 90 22.79 -3.13 -0.32
C GLU A 90 23.72 -4.22 -0.84
N ALA A 91 24.06 -5.23 -0.02
CA ALA A 91 24.85 -6.39 -0.46
C ALA A 91 24.16 -7.15 -1.60
N GLU A 92 22.87 -7.43 -1.46
CA GLU A 92 22.07 -8.10 -2.49
C GLU A 92 21.93 -7.25 -3.77
N GLU A 93 21.73 -5.94 -3.64
CA GLU A 93 21.54 -5.03 -4.77
C GLU A 93 22.83 -4.78 -5.55
N THR A 94 23.97 -4.68 -4.87
CA THR A 94 25.27 -4.39 -5.48
C THR A 94 26.08 -5.64 -5.83
N GLY A 95 25.71 -6.80 -5.25
CA GLY A 95 26.48 -8.04 -5.35
C GLY A 95 27.79 -8.02 -4.56
N VAL A 96 28.01 -7.02 -3.71
CA VAL A 96 29.19 -6.92 -2.84
C VAL A 96 28.98 -7.78 -1.60
N PRO A 97 29.98 -8.58 -1.15
CA PRO A 97 29.86 -9.36 0.07
C PRO A 97 29.46 -8.53 1.29
N PHE A 98 28.58 -9.09 2.13
CA PHE A 98 28.08 -8.42 3.33
C PHE A 98 29.22 -7.99 4.27
N ASP A 99 30.24 -8.81 4.45
CA ASP A 99 31.38 -8.52 5.32
C ASP A 99 32.23 -7.35 4.81
N GLU A 100 32.30 -7.15 3.49
CA GLU A 100 32.99 -6.01 2.87
C GLU A 100 32.21 -4.71 3.10
N LEU A 101 30.87 -4.75 2.95
CA LEU A 101 30.02 -3.59 3.27
C LEU A 101 30.07 -3.21 4.75
N MET A 102 30.14 -4.20 5.64
CA MET A 102 30.26 -3.98 7.08
C MET A 102 31.59 -3.32 7.48
N ARG A 103 32.64 -3.45 6.67
CA ARG A 103 33.95 -2.82 6.88
C ARG A 103 34.04 -1.40 6.33
N ARG A 104 33.03 -0.95 5.57
CA ARG A 104 33.04 0.41 5.01
C ARG A 104 33.06 1.45 6.14
N PRO A 105 33.84 2.54 5.99
CA PRO A 105 33.94 3.58 7.02
C PRO A 105 32.59 4.18 7.41
N GLU A 106 31.66 4.28 6.47
CA GLU A 106 30.30 4.77 6.68
C GLU A 106 29.54 3.83 7.62
N THR A 107 29.46 2.54 7.28
CA THR A 107 28.78 1.52 8.08
C THR A 107 29.39 1.40 9.48
N LEU A 108 30.71 1.38 9.57
CA LEU A 108 31.41 1.34 10.87
C LEU A 108 31.15 2.61 11.69
N GLY A 109 31.16 3.78 11.05
CA GLY A 109 30.84 5.06 11.70
C GLY A 109 29.44 5.07 12.30
N GLU A 110 28.45 4.57 11.55
CA GLU A 110 27.08 4.43 12.01
C GLU A 110 26.95 3.44 13.17
N LEU A 111 27.60 2.27 13.09
CA LEU A 111 27.60 1.26 14.15
C LEU A 111 28.31 1.75 15.42
N HIS A 112 29.44 2.44 15.30
CA HIS A 112 30.13 3.04 16.44
C HIS A 112 29.30 4.15 17.10
N CYS A 113 28.66 5.01 16.29
CA CYS A 113 27.76 6.04 16.78
C CYS A 113 26.56 5.44 17.51
N ALA A 114 25.91 4.44 16.91
CA ALA A 114 24.80 3.71 17.51
C ALA A 114 25.23 3.06 18.82
N ARG A 115 26.37 2.36 18.84
CA ARG A 115 26.89 1.74 20.07
C ARG A 115 27.11 2.75 21.17
N LYS A 116 27.79 3.86 20.88
CA LYS A 116 28.05 4.89 21.89
C LYS A 116 26.76 5.43 22.49
N ARG A 117 25.79 5.80 21.64
CA ARG A 117 24.48 6.30 22.08
C ARG A 117 23.72 5.26 22.92
N LEU A 118 23.73 4.00 22.50
CA LEU A 118 23.03 2.91 23.17
C LEU A 118 23.70 2.47 24.48
N ASP A 119 25.03 2.50 24.56
CA ASP A 119 25.77 2.21 25.78
C ASP A 119 25.55 3.31 26.84
N GLU A 120 25.39 4.58 26.41
CA GLU A 120 25.14 5.73 27.30
C GLU A 120 23.66 5.83 27.73
N GLY A 121 22.72 5.61 26.80
CA GLY A 121 21.30 5.92 27.00
C GLY A 121 20.36 4.70 27.06
N GLY A 122 20.86 3.50 26.80
CA GLY A 122 20.10 2.24 26.88
C GLY A 122 18.82 2.24 26.04
N ASP A 123 17.75 1.67 26.59
CA ASP A 123 16.47 1.48 25.90
C ASP A 123 15.78 2.81 25.53
N ALA A 124 15.95 3.85 26.35
CA ALA A 124 15.35 5.16 26.08
C ALA A 124 15.95 5.80 24.82
N GLU A 125 17.27 5.68 24.67
CA GLU A 125 17.96 6.20 23.48
C GLU A 125 17.70 5.31 22.26
N ALA A 126 17.55 4.00 22.44
CA ALA A 126 17.13 3.09 21.38
C ALA A 126 15.76 3.49 20.81
N GLN A 127 14.80 3.86 21.66
CA GLN A 127 13.50 4.34 21.22
C GLN A 127 13.62 5.67 20.46
N ARG A 128 14.43 6.62 20.94
CA ARG A 128 14.65 7.89 20.25
C ARG A 128 15.26 7.71 18.86
N LEU A 129 16.25 6.83 18.76
CA LEU A 129 16.87 6.44 17.48
C LEU A 129 15.85 5.80 16.52
N GLN A 130 14.99 4.92 17.04
CA GLN A 130 13.91 4.33 16.25
C GLN A 130 12.91 5.39 15.77
N ASP A 131 12.51 6.32 16.64
CA ASP A 131 11.59 7.40 16.28
C ASP A 131 12.20 8.35 15.23
N GLU A 132 13.50 8.66 15.34
CA GLU A 132 14.23 9.44 14.32
C GLU A 132 14.15 8.75 12.95
N MET A 133 14.40 7.44 12.90
CA MET A 133 14.33 6.64 11.67
C MET A 133 12.91 6.57 11.10
N ASP A 134 11.92 6.28 11.95
CA ASP A 134 10.51 6.21 11.54
C ASP A 134 10.01 7.56 11.00
N ASN A 135 10.44 8.66 11.61
CA ASN A 135 10.13 10.02 11.14
C ASN A 135 10.76 10.32 9.77
N MET A 136 11.99 9.87 9.51
CA MET A 136 12.62 10.00 8.18
C MET A 136 11.84 9.23 7.12
N VAL A 137 11.47 7.98 7.41
CA VAL A 137 10.66 7.15 6.50
C VAL A 137 9.31 7.82 6.22
N LYS A 138 8.64 8.33 7.25
CA LYS A 138 7.37 9.03 7.11
C LYS A 138 7.49 10.25 6.20
N ARG A 139 8.52 11.09 6.40
CA ARG A 139 8.76 12.26 5.55
C ARG A 139 9.02 11.88 4.09
N ALA A 140 9.78 10.81 3.85
CA ALA A 140 10.03 10.31 2.50
C ALA A 140 8.75 9.82 1.82
N GLN A 141 7.86 9.13 2.57
CA GLN A 141 6.56 8.69 2.07
C GLN A 141 5.64 9.88 1.75
N GLU A 142 5.61 10.89 2.62
CA GLU A 142 4.84 12.12 2.39
C GLU A 142 5.34 12.86 1.14
N ALA A 143 6.65 13.01 0.98
CA ALA A 143 7.24 13.62 -0.20
C ALA A 143 6.91 12.84 -1.49
N ALA A 144 7.02 11.51 -1.46
CA ALA A 144 6.66 10.66 -2.60
C ALA A 144 5.16 10.72 -2.92
N ALA A 145 4.29 10.84 -1.91
CA ALA A 145 2.85 11.00 -2.11
C ALA A 145 2.51 12.36 -2.71
N GLU A 146 3.14 13.44 -2.27
CA GLU A 146 2.97 14.76 -2.87
C GLU A 146 3.50 14.81 -4.31
N GLU A 147 4.63 14.16 -4.59
CA GLU A 147 5.14 14.05 -5.97
C GLU A 147 4.16 13.27 -6.85
N ARG A 148 3.61 12.14 -6.39
CA ARG A 148 2.57 11.41 -7.14
C ARG A 148 1.34 12.27 -7.41
N LYS A 149 0.86 13.02 -6.42
CA LYS A 149 -0.27 13.96 -6.62
C LYS A 149 0.10 15.05 -7.62
N ARG A 150 1.33 15.53 -7.60
CA ARG A 150 1.83 16.53 -8.55
C ARG A 150 1.91 15.93 -9.96
N GLU A 151 2.48 14.75 -10.13
CA GLU A 151 2.50 14.01 -11.39
C GLU A 151 1.09 13.74 -11.92
N GLU A 152 0.13 13.38 -11.06
CA GLU A 152 -1.28 13.21 -11.44
C GLU A 152 -1.92 14.52 -11.90
N LYS A 153 -1.63 15.64 -11.22
CA LYS A 153 -2.07 16.98 -11.64
C LYS A 153 -1.42 17.42 -12.95
N GLU A 154 -0.12 17.16 -13.12
CA GLU A 154 0.66 17.53 -14.31
C GLU A 154 0.32 16.66 -15.53
N ARG A 155 0.09 15.35 -15.34
CA ARG A 155 -0.49 14.47 -16.38
C ARG A 155 -1.84 15.00 -16.85
N GLY A 156 -2.56 15.67 -15.96
CA GLY A 156 -3.87 16.24 -16.23
C GLY A 156 -4.90 15.16 -16.58
N ARG A 157 -6.09 15.59 -17.00
CA ARG A 157 -7.15 14.67 -17.43
C ARG A 157 -6.78 13.98 -18.73
N ILE A 158 -7.05 12.68 -18.81
CA ILE A 158 -6.79 11.86 -19.98
C ILE A 158 -7.74 12.31 -21.10
N MET A 159 -7.18 12.65 -22.27
CA MET A 159 -7.99 12.90 -23.46
C MET A 159 -8.48 11.54 -23.96
N ILE A 160 -9.79 11.34 -23.91
CA ILE A 160 -10.43 10.10 -24.37
C ILE A 160 -11.12 10.35 -25.71
N ASP A 161 -11.18 9.32 -26.55
CA ASP A 161 -11.94 9.37 -27.78
C ASP A 161 -13.45 9.36 -27.50
N MET A 162 -14.26 9.61 -28.53
CA MET A 162 -15.72 9.69 -28.34
C MET A 162 -16.33 8.36 -27.86
N GLN A 163 -15.74 7.23 -28.24
CA GLN A 163 -16.22 5.90 -27.83
C GLN A 163 -15.92 5.65 -26.35
N GLY A 164 -14.70 5.95 -25.89
CA GLY A 164 -14.35 5.85 -24.48
C GLY A 164 -15.10 6.87 -23.62
N LEU A 165 -15.33 8.09 -24.12
CA LEU A 165 -16.16 9.09 -23.43
C LEU A 165 -17.59 8.57 -23.23
N LYS A 166 -18.18 7.97 -24.26
CA LYS A 166 -19.50 7.36 -24.18
C LYS A 166 -19.54 6.25 -23.12
N ILE A 167 -18.55 5.35 -23.11
CA ILE A 167 -18.46 4.27 -22.11
C ILE A 167 -18.36 4.84 -20.69
N ALA A 168 -17.53 5.87 -20.48
CA ALA A 168 -17.38 6.51 -19.18
C ALA A 168 -18.68 7.20 -18.72
N LEU A 169 -19.37 7.90 -19.63
CA LEU A 169 -20.67 8.53 -19.35
C LEU A 169 -21.77 7.51 -19.07
N ASP A 170 -21.84 6.41 -19.84
CA ASP A 170 -22.80 5.32 -19.62
C ASP A 170 -22.56 4.68 -18.24
N PHE A 171 -21.30 4.51 -17.85
CA PHE A 171 -20.93 4.03 -16.51
C PHE A 171 -21.34 5.03 -15.42
N GLY A 172 -21.04 6.32 -15.59
CA GLY A 172 -21.46 7.37 -14.64
C GLY A 172 -22.98 7.46 -14.48
N GLN A 173 -23.73 7.35 -15.59
CA GLN A 173 -25.19 7.29 -15.56
C GLN A 173 -25.71 6.05 -14.84
N LYS A 174 -25.07 4.90 -15.03
CA LYS A 174 -25.39 3.68 -14.28
C LYS A 174 -25.17 3.88 -12.78
N CYS A 175 -24.00 4.37 -12.37
CA CYS A 175 -23.69 4.70 -10.98
C CYS A 175 -24.70 5.67 -10.35
N LYS A 176 -25.14 6.69 -11.09
CA LYS A 176 -26.20 7.62 -10.67
C LYS A 176 -27.53 6.90 -10.43
N LYS A 177 -27.97 6.07 -11.39
CA LYS A 177 -29.23 5.30 -11.29
C LYS A 177 -29.19 4.30 -10.15
N ASP A 178 -28.10 3.55 -10.03
CA ASP A 178 -27.91 2.57 -8.95
C ASP A 178 -27.93 3.26 -7.59
N GLY A 179 -27.27 4.41 -7.45
CA GLY A 179 -27.29 5.17 -6.20
C GLY A 179 -28.68 5.74 -5.86
N LEU A 180 -29.46 6.18 -6.86
CA LEU A 180 -30.85 6.60 -6.64
C LEU A 180 -31.74 5.44 -6.18
N VAL A 181 -31.58 4.26 -6.78
CA VAL A 181 -32.34 3.06 -6.38
C VAL A 181 -32.02 2.66 -4.94
N GLU A 182 -30.75 2.72 -4.53
CA GLU A 182 -30.38 2.41 -3.15
C GLU A 182 -30.82 3.50 -2.17
N TRP A 183 -30.81 4.77 -2.58
CA TRP A 183 -31.34 5.90 -1.81
C TRP A 183 -32.85 5.74 -1.54
N GLU A 184 -33.65 5.42 -2.56
CA GLU A 184 -35.09 5.19 -2.43
C GLU A 184 -35.43 3.99 -1.54
N ARG A 185 -34.50 3.03 -1.42
CA ARG A 185 -34.60 1.88 -0.51
C ARG A 185 -34.13 2.15 0.91
N GLY A 186 -33.62 3.36 1.20
CA GLY A 186 -33.07 3.74 2.49
C GLY A 186 -31.64 3.24 2.75
N ASN A 187 -30.95 2.71 1.73
CA ASN A 187 -29.57 2.21 1.81
C ASN A 187 -28.60 3.35 1.46
N TYR A 188 -28.45 4.31 2.39
CA TYR A 188 -27.72 5.56 2.13
C TYR A 188 -26.22 5.39 1.89
N GLU A 189 -25.57 4.42 2.55
CA GLU A 189 -24.14 4.15 2.37
C GLU A 189 -23.83 3.64 0.96
N GLU A 190 -24.67 2.75 0.43
CA GLU A 190 -24.58 2.19 -0.91
C GLU A 190 -24.91 3.22 -1.98
N ALA A 191 -25.84 4.13 -1.70
CA ALA A 191 -26.11 5.27 -2.57
C ALA A 191 -24.87 6.16 -2.71
N ILE A 192 -24.25 6.55 -1.59
CA ILE A 192 -23.05 7.38 -1.57
C ILE A 192 -21.87 6.68 -2.25
N ALA A 193 -21.64 5.40 -1.95
CA ALA A 193 -20.58 4.62 -2.59
C ALA A 193 -20.74 4.56 -4.11
N SER A 194 -21.97 4.33 -4.59
CA SER A 194 -22.28 4.28 -6.02
C SER A 194 -22.01 5.63 -6.70
N TRP A 195 -22.39 6.74 -6.07
CA TRP A 195 -22.12 8.08 -6.61
C TRP A 195 -20.63 8.43 -6.62
N ARG A 196 -19.88 8.12 -5.54
CA ARG A 196 -18.43 8.32 -5.48
C ARG A 196 -17.71 7.57 -6.60
N GLN A 197 -18.10 6.32 -6.84
CA GLN A 197 -17.51 5.52 -7.91
C GLN A 197 -17.72 6.13 -9.30
N GLY A 198 -18.90 6.69 -9.54
CA GLY A 198 -19.21 7.42 -10.78
C GLY A 198 -18.35 8.69 -10.93
N ASP A 199 -18.27 9.50 -9.87
CA ASP A 199 -17.49 10.74 -9.83
C ASP A 199 -15.98 10.48 -10.03
N GLU A 200 -15.41 9.52 -9.30
CA GLU A 200 -14.00 9.11 -9.44
C GLU A 200 -13.66 8.61 -10.84
N THR A 201 -14.60 7.95 -11.51
CA THR A 201 -14.39 7.45 -12.88
C THR A 201 -14.42 8.58 -13.89
N LEU A 202 -15.38 9.51 -13.77
CA LEU A 202 -15.55 10.61 -14.70
C LEU A 202 -14.48 11.70 -14.57
N ARG A 203 -14.01 12.00 -13.34
CA ARG A 203 -12.99 13.03 -13.07
C ARG A 203 -11.67 12.81 -13.79
N LYS A 204 -11.38 11.58 -14.22
CA LYS A 204 -10.14 11.18 -14.91
C LYS A 204 -10.09 11.63 -16.37
N PHE A 205 -11.23 11.95 -16.98
CA PHE A 205 -11.35 12.20 -18.41
C PHE A 205 -11.66 13.67 -18.73
N ARG A 206 -11.12 14.16 -19.85
CA ARG A 206 -11.51 15.44 -20.44
C ARG A 206 -11.95 15.28 -21.89
N ALA A 207 -12.80 16.18 -22.36
CA ALA A 207 -13.22 16.22 -23.75
C ALA A 207 -12.02 16.60 -24.66
N PRO A 208 -12.02 16.18 -25.94
CA PRO A 208 -11.00 16.58 -26.91
C PRO A 208 -10.84 18.11 -26.98
N LYS A 209 -9.61 18.60 -27.25
CA LYS A 209 -9.27 20.05 -27.26
C LYS A 209 -10.16 20.94 -28.14
N ARG A 210 -10.83 20.35 -29.14
CA ARG A 210 -11.77 21.04 -30.04
C ARG A 210 -13.12 21.39 -29.40
N ALA A 211 -13.45 20.80 -28.25
CA ALA A 211 -14.68 21.01 -27.49
C ALA A 211 -14.36 21.97 -26.33
N VAL A 212 -14.17 23.26 -26.64
CA VAL A 212 -13.64 24.26 -25.69
C VAL A 212 -14.67 24.58 -24.59
N ASP A 213 -15.95 24.69 -24.97
CA ASP A 213 -17.03 25.04 -24.05
C ASP A 213 -17.31 23.93 -23.02
N GLU A 214 -17.29 22.67 -23.46
CA GLU A 214 -17.46 21.49 -22.60
C GLU A 214 -16.27 21.28 -21.66
N ASN A 215 -15.07 21.71 -22.08
CA ASN A 215 -13.89 21.67 -21.22
C ASN A 215 -13.90 22.78 -20.15
N MET A 216 -14.51 23.94 -20.41
CA MET A 216 -14.66 25.00 -19.39
C MET A 216 -15.59 24.59 -18.26
N LEU A 217 -16.70 23.89 -18.56
CA LEU A 217 -17.66 23.39 -17.55
C LEU A 217 -17.07 22.35 -16.58
N LEU A 218 -15.94 21.74 -16.94
CA LEU A 218 -15.28 20.75 -16.10
C LEU A 218 -14.14 21.37 -15.26
N MET A 219 -13.79 22.65 -15.44
CA MET A 219 -12.66 23.29 -14.75
C MET A 219 -13.02 23.94 -13.40
N ASP A 220 -14.32 24.04 -13.08
CA ASP A 220 -14.87 24.43 -11.77
C ASP A 220 -15.12 23.20 -10.87
#